data_AF-A0A925EZQ0-F1
#
_entry.id   AF-A0A925EZQ0-F1
#
_cell.length_a   1.000
_cell.length_b   1.000
_cell.length_c   1.000
_cell.angle_alpha   90.00
_cell.angle_beta   90.00
_cell.angle_gamma   90.00
#
_symmetry.space_group_name_H-M   'P 1'
#
loop_
_entity.id
_entity.type
_entity.pdbx_description
1 polymer ?
#
loop_
_entity_poly.entity_id
_entity_poly.type
_entity_poly.pdbx_seq_one_letter_code
_entity_poly.pdbx_strand_id
1 'polypeptide(L)'
;MSFNKFYFTLIFIFLIFGNVSGQSPNMEKVKALNNYVNFTNESTHGLLIVHRLLENFNKNINKYVDLPDQQINFYSNKDLPQDIFEDPENWFYETSPNKWYTKATTLNSVLPPTVQTGLNGIVTDMKLITVKINKLRFDLETQIKTLDLTKRENLSLVYDKLEEGVKLYKDFYTKQLMLETEIDIFNKTIRFTTDEIQFPEVLSVMTGVYKSTRAALHALYVRQDNNYVDLIEAQKSALGNMEKIDLAKYNSTRLINSRVQMYWGNIKKQTNEAIKAEYSFVESETIPEEYKLYDKYYYYYNILIINKFNRYGNGIVFEKNRILEYLGVPVIRFFEMPHYFKVIYP
;
A
#
# COMPACT_ATOMS: atom_id res chain seq x y z
N MET A 1 32.90 26.88 78.08
CA MET A 1 33.49 28.06 77.41
C MET A 1 33.58 27.78 75.92
N SER A 2 32.97 28.66 75.11
CA SER A 2 33.08 28.81 73.63
C SER A 2 32.66 27.62 72.74
N PHE A 3 31.45 27.61 72.16
CA PHE A 3 31.06 28.21 70.86
C PHE A 3 31.93 27.85 69.65
N ASN A 4 31.26 27.19 68.68
CA ASN A 4 31.40 27.23 67.21
C ASN A 4 31.63 25.86 66.56
N LYS A 5 30.56 25.32 65.95
CA LYS A 5 30.53 24.74 64.59
C LYS A 5 29.13 24.14 64.31
N PHE A 6 28.16 25.04 64.11
CA PHE A 6 27.01 24.77 63.27
C PHE A 6 27.40 25.14 61.83
N TYR A 7 26.74 24.52 60.84
CA TYR A 7 26.94 24.66 59.38
C TYR A 7 28.01 23.76 58.75
N PHE A 8 27.63 22.51 58.48
CA PHE A 8 27.97 21.87 57.22
C PHE A 8 26.71 21.24 56.61
N THR A 9 25.92 22.14 56.04
CA THR A 9 25.45 22.06 54.65
C THR A 9 24.94 20.70 54.15
N LEU A 10 23.64 20.57 54.35
CA LEU A 10 22.66 19.76 53.65
C LEU A 10 22.73 20.01 52.13
N ILE A 11 23.60 19.30 51.41
CA ILE A 11 23.61 19.22 49.93
C ILE A 11 23.88 17.77 49.55
N PHE A 12 22.88 16.90 49.78
CA PHE A 12 22.70 15.72 48.95
C PHE A 12 21.74 16.16 47.83
N ILE A 13 22.30 16.91 46.88
CA ILE A 13 21.65 17.24 45.62
C ILE A 13 21.29 15.92 44.96
N PHE A 14 19.98 15.65 44.91
CA PHE A 14 19.28 15.20 43.71
C PHE A 14 20.24 14.95 42.53
N LEU A 15 20.84 13.75 42.48
CA LEU A 15 21.18 13.12 41.22
C LEU A 15 19.83 12.80 40.57
N ILE A 16 19.28 13.85 39.97
CA ILE A 16 18.24 13.79 38.98
C ILE A 16 18.73 12.72 38.00
N PHE A 17 18.04 11.59 38.02
CA PHE A 17 17.88 10.73 36.87
C PHE A 17 17.37 11.62 35.73
N GLY A 18 18.27 12.32 35.08
CA GLY A 18 18.07 12.78 33.73
C GLY A 18 17.99 11.49 32.94
N ASN A 19 16.77 10.96 32.77
CA ASN A 19 16.44 10.14 31.63
C ASN A 19 16.75 11.01 30.40
N VAL A 20 18.02 11.05 30.00
CA VAL A 20 18.40 11.38 28.64
C VAL A 20 17.72 10.28 27.85
N SER A 21 16.50 10.57 27.40
CA SER A 21 15.81 9.80 26.39
C SER A 21 16.70 9.97 25.16
N GLY A 22 17.67 9.08 25.01
CA GLY A 22 18.57 9.06 23.87
C GLY A 22 17.68 9.00 22.64
N GLN A 23 17.71 10.06 21.82
CA GLN A 23 16.95 10.07 20.59
C GLN A 23 17.44 8.89 19.76
N SER A 24 16.52 8.03 19.32
CA SER A 24 16.87 6.92 18.46
C SER A 24 17.55 7.44 17.17
N PRO A 25 18.54 6.70 16.63
CA PRO A 25 19.21 7.09 15.39
C PRO A 25 18.21 7.34 14.26
N ASN A 26 18.50 8.29 13.37
CA ASN A 26 17.60 8.66 12.27
C ASN A 26 17.29 7.46 11.34
N MET A 27 18.25 6.57 11.12
CA MET A 27 18.04 5.31 10.40
C MET A 27 16.98 4.42 11.07
N GLU A 28 16.97 4.32 12.40
CA GLU A 28 15.98 3.52 13.13
C GLU A 28 14.58 4.15 13.05
N LYS A 29 14.48 5.49 13.01
CA LYS A 29 13.21 6.18 12.75
C LYS A 29 12.67 5.84 11.36
N VAL A 30 13.51 5.86 10.32
CA VAL A 30 13.11 5.47 8.95
C VAL A 30 12.67 4.01 8.90
N LYS A 31 13.39 3.10 9.56
CA LYS A 31 12.98 1.68 9.66
C LYS A 31 11.63 1.52 10.37
N ALA A 32 11.40 2.26 11.45
CA ALA A 32 10.12 2.26 12.14
C ALA A 32 8.98 2.75 11.24
N LEU A 33 9.18 3.85 10.49
CA LEU A 33 8.21 4.32 9.50
C LEU A 33 7.94 3.28 8.41
N ASN A 34 8.99 2.60 7.93
CA ASN A 34 8.87 1.55 6.92
C ASN A 34 8.05 0.34 7.38
N ASN A 35 7.91 0.08 8.68
CA ASN A 35 7.00 -0.96 9.17
C ASN A 35 5.53 -0.62 8.90
N TYR A 36 5.15 0.66 8.99
CA TYR A 36 3.79 1.12 8.64
C TYR A 36 3.55 1.01 7.13
N VAL A 37 4.56 1.32 6.31
CA VAL A 37 4.51 1.13 4.85
C VAL A 37 4.33 -0.35 4.51
N ASN A 38 5.13 -1.23 5.12
CA ASN A 38 5.05 -2.67 4.88
C ASN A 38 3.69 -3.25 5.30
N PHE A 39 3.15 -2.83 6.47
CA PHE A 39 1.80 -3.19 6.87
C PHE A 39 0.78 -2.82 5.79
N THR A 40 0.82 -1.59 5.30
CA THR A 40 -0.11 -1.09 4.29
C THR A 40 -0.01 -1.85 2.97
N ASN A 41 1.22 -2.11 2.51
CA ASN A 41 1.45 -2.83 1.26
C ASN A 41 0.98 -4.29 1.38
N GLU A 42 1.32 -5.01 2.45
CA GLU A 42 0.82 -6.39 2.64
C GLU A 42 -0.69 -6.45 2.83
N SER A 43 -1.29 -5.46 3.51
CA SER A 43 -2.76 -5.34 3.58
C SER A 43 -3.38 -5.12 2.21
N THR A 44 -2.75 -4.32 1.34
CA THR A 44 -3.18 -4.11 -0.06
C THR A 44 -3.19 -5.42 -0.86
N HIS A 45 -2.23 -6.31 -0.60
CA HIS A 45 -2.21 -7.67 -1.19
C HIS A 45 -3.38 -8.53 -0.72
N GLY A 46 -3.60 -8.59 0.60
CA GLY A 46 -4.75 -9.32 1.14
C GLY A 46 -6.08 -8.78 0.60
N LEU A 47 -6.20 -7.45 0.48
CA LEU A 47 -7.37 -6.83 -0.10
C LEU A 47 -7.62 -7.27 -1.54
N LEU A 48 -6.61 -7.41 -2.41
CA LEU A 48 -6.84 -7.96 -3.75
C LEU A 48 -7.49 -9.36 -3.70
N ILE A 49 -7.01 -10.23 -2.80
CA ILE A 49 -7.56 -11.60 -2.71
C ILE A 49 -9.05 -11.55 -2.40
N VAL A 50 -9.46 -10.70 -1.46
CA VAL A 50 -10.87 -10.54 -1.10
C VAL A 50 -11.65 -9.82 -2.20
N HIS A 51 -11.07 -8.82 -2.85
CA HIS A 51 -11.68 -8.08 -3.96
C HIS A 51 -12.19 -9.03 -5.04
N ARG A 52 -11.35 -9.99 -5.45
CA ARG A 52 -11.73 -11.02 -6.42
C ARG A 52 -12.86 -11.94 -5.96
N LEU A 53 -12.96 -12.23 -4.66
CA LEU A 53 -14.09 -12.99 -4.12
C LEU A 53 -15.38 -12.18 -4.16
N LEU A 54 -15.31 -10.89 -3.82
CA LEU A 54 -16.48 -10.01 -3.86
C LEU A 54 -16.97 -9.80 -5.30
N GLU A 55 -16.05 -9.66 -6.28
CA GLU A 55 -16.40 -9.66 -7.71
C GLU A 55 -17.13 -10.96 -8.10
N ASN A 56 -16.61 -12.11 -7.68
CA ASN A 56 -17.25 -13.40 -7.93
C ASN A 56 -18.63 -13.48 -7.29
N PHE A 57 -18.82 -13.02 -6.05
CA PHE A 57 -20.13 -12.99 -5.41
C PHE A 57 -21.13 -12.10 -6.15
N ASN A 58 -20.71 -10.88 -6.54
CA ASN A 58 -21.56 -9.98 -7.29
C ASN A 58 -21.94 -10.56 -8.66
N LYS A 59 -21.02 -11.23 -9.36
CA LYS A 59 -21.34 -11.91 -10.62
C LYS A 59 -22.19 -13.16 -10.42
N ASN A 60 -22.01 -13.91 -9.34
CA ASN A 60 -22.81 -15.11 -9.06
C ASN A 60 -24.29 -14.79 -8.85
N ILE A 61 -24.62 -13.58 -8.39
CA ILE A 61 -26.01 -13.16 -8.23
C ILE A 61 -26.63 -12.59 -9.52
N ASN A 62 -25.84 -12.33 -10.56
CA ASN A 62 -26.34 -11.84 -11.86
C ASN A 62 -27.34 -12.77 -12.53
N LYS A 63 -27.22 -14.09 -12.30
CA LYS A 63 -28.15 -15.11 -12.80
C LYS A 63 -29.59 -14.94 -12.28
N TYR A 64 -29.81 -14.10 -11.26
CA TYR A 64 -31.14 -13.79 -10.71
C TYR A 64 -31.72 -12.49 -11.28
N VAL A 65 -31.00 -11.79 -12.16
CA VAL A 65 -31.34 -10.42 -12.62
C VAL A 65 -31.01 -10.16 -14.10
N ASP A 66 -31.09 -11.20 -14.93
CA ASP A 66 -30.89 -11.12 -16.39
C ASP A 66 -29.57 -10.45 -16.84
N LEU A 67 -28.54 -10.52 -15.99
CA LEU A 67 -27.19 -10.07 -16.31
C LEU A 67 -26.29 -11.27 -16.66
N PRO A 68 -25.26 -11.07 -17.52
CA PRO A 68 -24.31 -12.13 -17.84
C PRO A 68 -23.60 -12.66 -16.57
N ASP A 69 -23.55 -13.99 -16.43
CA ASP A 69 -22.78 -14.69 -15.42
C ASP A 69 -21.45 -15.18 -16.03
N GLN A 70 -20.35 -14.58 -15.62
CA GLN A 70 -19.02 -15.04 -16.02
C GLN A 70 -18.10 -15.05 -14.80
N GLN A 71 -17.69 -16.24 -14.38
CA GLN A 71 -16.73 -16.39 -13.30
C GLN A 71 -15.37 -15.85 -13.75
N ILE A 72 -14.83 -14.85 -13.02
CA ILE A 72 -13.51 -14.28 -13.32
C ILE A 72 -12.39 -15.14 -12.72
N ASN A 73 -12.62 -15.72 -11.52
CA ASN A 73 -11.58 -16.43 -10.77
C ASN A 73 -12.06 -17.80 -10.24
N PHE A 74 -11.17 -18.78 -10.20
CA PHE A 74 -11.48 -20.19 -9.88
C PHE A 74 -11.45 -20.56 -8.39
N TYR A 75 -11.18 -19.62 -7.48
CA TYR A 75 -11.09 -19.90 -6.04
C TYR A 75 -12.25 -19.29 -5.23
N SER A 76 -12.47 -19.86 -4.04
CA SER A 76 -13.55 -19.53 -3.10
C SER A 76 -13.03 -19.53 -1.66
N ASN A 77 -13.89 -19.25 -0.67
CA ASN A 77 -13.47 -19.26 0.75
C ASN A 77 -12.90 -20.61 1.21
N LYS A 78 -13.30 -21.73 0.61
CA LYS A 78 -12.77 -23.06 0.96
C LYS A 78 -11.30 -23.24 0.58
N ASP A 79 -10.82 -22.45 -0.39
CA ASP A 79 -9.47 -22.55 -0.96
C ASP A 79 -8.51 -21.56 -0.27
N LEU A 80 -9.00 -20.81 0.72
CA LEU A 80 -8.29 -19.73 1.39
C LEU A 80 -8.32 -19.93 2.91
N PRO A 81 -7.29 -19.42 3.64
CA PRO A 81 -7.27 -19.49 5.10
C PRO A 81 -8.44 -18.72 5.71
N GLN A 82 -8.77 -19.01 6.97
CA GLN A 82 -9.86 -18.31 7.68
C GLN A 82 -9.61 -16.79 7.80
N ASP A 83 -8.35 -16.41 8.02
CA ASP A 83 -7.92 -15.01 7.96
C ASP A 83 -6.81 -14.87 6.93
N ILE A 84 -7.13 -14.20 5.81
CA ILE A 84 -6.18 -13.93 4.73
C ILE A 84 -5.14 -12.86 5.08
N PHE A 85 -5.33 -12.14 6.19
CA PHE A 85 -4.35 -11.17 6.70
C PHE A 85 -3.43 -11.79 7.76
N GLU A 86 -3.64 -13.07 8.08
CA GLU A 86 -2.70 -13.93 8.76
C GLU A 86 -2.11 -14.97 7.81
N ASP A 87 -0.94 -15.45 8.18
CA ASP A 87 -0.29 -16.54 7.45
C ASP A 87 0.75 -17.22 8.35
N PRO A 88 0.30 -18.12 9.23
CA PRO A 88 1.19 -18.86 10.11
C PRO A 88 2.07 -19.84 9.32
N GLU A 89 1.59 -20.34 8.18
CA GLU A 89 2.27 -21.34 7.35
C GLU A 89 3.13 -20.71 6.24
N ASN A 90 3.09 -19.38 6.09
CA ASN A 90 3.82 -18.57 5.09
C ASN A 90 3.54 -19.00 3.64
N TRP A 91 2.28 -19.30 3.33
CA TRP A 91 1.85 -19.67 1.97
C TRP A 91 1.72 -18.46 1.04
N PHE A 92 1.37 -17.29 1.58
CA PHE A 92 1.03 -16.07 0.84
C PHE A 92 1.98 -14.91 1.13
N TYR A 93 2.57 -14.87 2.33
CA TYR A 93 3.40 -13.76 2.78
C TYR A 93 4.73 -14.23 3.39
N GLU A 94 5.79 -13.49 3.09
CA GLU A 94 7.04 -13.58 3.86
C GLU A 94 6.83 -13.05 5.30
N THR A 95 6.00 -12.02 5.46
CA THR A 95 5.53 -11.52 6.75
C THR A 95 4.10 -11.05 6.58
N SER A 96 3.16 -11.65 7.31
CA SER A 96 1.74 -11.32 7.19
C SER A 96 1.45 -9.86 7.55
N PRO A 97 0.37 -9.26 7.01
CA PRO A 97 -0.11 -7.94 7.41
C PRO A 97 -0.20 -7.79 8.92
N ASN A 98 -0.78 -8.78 9.61
CA ASN A 98 -0.93 -8.70 11.06
C ASN A 98 0.40 -8.77 11.83
N LYS A 99 1.40 -9.50 11.32
CA LYS A 99 2.77 -9.46 11.88
C LYS A 99 3.40 -8.08 11.68
N TRP A 100 3.22 -7.44 10.51
CA TRP A 100 3.70 -6.07 10.29
C TRP A 100 3.01 -5.04 11.17
N TYR A 101 1.69 -5.17 11.38
CA TYR A 101 0.95 -4.33 12.32
C TYR A 101 1.57 -4.38 13.72
N THR A 102 1.86 -5.59 14.22
CA THR A 102 2.51 -5.76 15.52
C THR A 102 3.89 -5.11 15.52
N LYS A 103 4.70 -5.33 14.48
CA LYS A 103 6.02 -4.67 14.35
C LYS A 103 5.92 -3.14 14.31
N ALA A 104 4.92 -2.57 13.66
CA ALA A 104 4.74 -1.12 13.57
C ALA A 104 4.31 -0.53 14.92
N THR A 105 3.39 -1.19 15.64
CA THR A 105 2.75 -0.64 16.83
C THR A 105 3.50 -0.91 18.14
N THR A 106 4.43 -1.87 18.17
CA THR A 106 5.17 -2.28 19.40
C THR A 106 6.56 -1.65 19.55
N LEU A 107 7.03 -0.86 18.57
CA LEU A 107 8.31 -0.15 18.65
C LEU A 107 8.23 1.06 19.59
N ASN A 108 8.16 0.78 20.89
CA ASN A 108 8.17 1.82 21.91
C ASN A 108 9.48 2.61 21.86
N SER A 109 9.37 3.94 21.95
CA SER A 109 10.48 4.88 22.11
C SER A 109 11.36 5.18 20.88
N VAL A 110 11.05 4.62 19.69
CA VAL A 110 11.80 4.96 18.45
C VAL A 110 11.31 6.27 17.84
N LEU A 111 9.99 6.44 17.77
CA LEU A 111 9.33 7.64 17.26
C LEU A 111 8.89 8.52 18.43
N PRO A 112 8.78 9.85 18.25
CA PRO A 112 8.20 10.73 19.26
C PRO A 112 6.78 10.26 19.64
N PRO A 113 6.38 10.29 20.92
CA PRO A 113 5.10 9.73 21.37
C PRO A 113 3.89 10.23 20.58
N THR A 114 3.80 11.54 20.30
CA THR A 114 2.69 12.11 19.53
C THR A 114 2.62 11.55 18.11
N VAL A 115 3.76 11.41 17.43
CA VAL A 115 3.84 10.82 16.08
C VAL A 115 3.46 9.35 16.13
N GLN A 116 3.99 8.61 17.10
CA GLN A 116 3.69 7.19 17.26
C GLN A 116 2.20 6.95 17.53
N THR A 117 1.58 7.72 18.43
CA THR A 117 0.15 7.62 18.72
C THR A 117 -0.70 7.92 17.49
N GLY A 118 -0.34 8.96 16.72
CA GLY A 118 -1.05 9.31 15.48
C GLY A 118 -0.98 8.19 14.43
N LEU A 119 0.23 7.72 14.12
CA LEU A 119 0.43 6.64 13.15
C LEU A 119 -0.23 5.33 13.60
N ASN A 120 -0.11 4.96 14.88
CA ASN A 120 -0.74 3.77 15.45
C ASN A 120 -2.27 3.83 15.32
N GLY A 121 -2.89 4.97 15.61
CA GLY A 121 -4.34 5.14 15.45
C GLY A 121 -4.79 4.87 14.02
N ILE A 122 -4.07 5.40 13.02
CA ILE A 122 -4.39 5.19 11.60
C ILE A 122 -4.27 3.72 11.22
N VAL A 123 -3.17 3.03 11.58
CA VAL A 123 -3.01 1.61 11.22
C VAL A 123 -3.92 0.67 12.01
N THR A 124 -4.33 1.05 13.23
CA THR A 124 -5.39 0.34 13.96
C THR A 124 -6.72 0.43 13.21
N ASP A 125 -7.11 1.61 12.72
CA ASP A 125 -8.31 1.75 11.89
C ASP A 125 -8.22 0.91 10.61
N MET A 126 -7.08 0.93 9.93
CA MET A 126 -6.85 0.10 8.73
C MET A 126 -6.96 -1.39 9.05
N LYS A 127 -6.39 -1.85 10.17
CA LYS A 127 -6.52 -3.25 10.61
C LYS A 127 -7.97 -3.63 10.94
N LEU A 128 -8.74 -2.73 11.53
CA LEU A 128 -10.17 -2.97 11.74
C LEU A 128 -10.92 -3.11 10.42
N ILE A 129 -10.53 -2.36 9.38
CA ILE A 129 -11.09 -2.50 8.03
C ILE A 129 -10.73 -3.87 7.43
N THR A 130 -9.49 -4.33 7.54
CA THR A 130 -9.09 -5.66 7.03
C THR A 130 -9.85 -6.79 7.72
N VAL A 131 -10.04 -6.70 9.05
CA VAL A 131 -10.87 -7.66 9.81
C VAL A 131 -12.32 -7.66 9.30
N LYS A 132 -12.92 -6.49 9.09
CA LYS A 132 -14.29 -6.36 8.58
C LYS A 132 -14.43 -6.93 7.17
N ILE A 133 -13.49 -6.64 6.27
CA ILE A 133 -13.48 -7.18 4.90
C ILE A 133 -13.28 -8.71 4.91
N ASN A 134 -12.40 -9.25 5.76
CA ASN A 134 -12.23 -10.70 5.89
C ASN A 134 -13.50 -11.38 6.43
N LYS A 135 -14.24 -10.74 7.34
CA LYS A 135 -15.53 -11.26 7.79
C LYS A 135 -16.60 -11.17 6.69
N LEU A 136 -16.62 -10.07 5.94
CA LEU A 136 -17.61 -9.79 4.90
C LEU A 136 -17.71 -10.93 3.87
N ARG A 137 -16.57 -11.51 3.43
CA ARG A 137 -16.60 -12.61 2.45
C ARG A 137 -17.29 -13.88 2.97
N PHE A 138 -17.26 -14.15 4.27
CA PHE A 138 -17.96 -15.31 4.84
C PHE A 138 -19.45 -15.01 5.05
N ASP A 139 -19.77 -13.78 5.45
CA ASP A 139 -21.16 -13.33 5.60
C ASP A 139 -21.89 -13.38 4.26
N LEU A 140 -21.27 -12.87 3.19
CA LEU A 140 -21.80 -12.93 1.82
C LEU A 140 -21.98 -14.36 1.32
N GLU A 141 -20.97 -15.22 1.49
CA GLU A 141 -21.07 -16.62 1.10
C GLU A 141 -22.24 -17.31 1.82
N THR A 142 -22.43 -17.04 3.11
CA THR A 142 -23.52 -17.58 3.92
C THR A 142 -24.88 -17.08 3.42
N GLN A 143 -25.01 -15.78 3.16
CA GLN A 143 -26.25 -15.20 2.63
C GLN A 143 -26.60 -15.79 1.26
N ILE A 144 -25.64 -15.89 0.34
CA ILE A 144 -25.86 -16.43 -1.01
C ILE A 144 -26.27 -17.91 -0.98
N LYS A 145 -25.78 -18.68 0.01
CA LYS A 145 -26.13 -20.11 0.16
C LYS A 145 -27.45 -20.35 0.86
N THR A 146 -27.88 -19.46 1.76
CA THR A 146 -29.02 -19.71 2.66
C THR A 146 -30.28 -18.96 2.26
N LEU A 147 -30.17 -17.80 1.62
CA LEU A 147 -31.32 -17.02 1.20
C LEU A 147 -31.88 -17.50 -0.13
N ASP A 148 -33.20 -17.42 -0.27
CA ASP A 148 -33.86 -17.59 -1.57
C ASP A 148 -33.72 -16.31 -2.39
N LEU A 149 -32.71 -16.28 -3.26
CA LEU A 149 -32.34 -15.12 -4.08
C LEU A 149 -33.30 -14.85 -5.25
N THR A 150 -34.30 -15.71 -5.47
CA THR A 150 -35.41 -15.40 -6.39
C THR A 150 -36.36 -14.34 -5.80
N LYS A 151 -36.30 -14.14 -4.48
CA LYS A 151 -37.05 -13.09 -3.79
C LYS A 151 -36.26 -11.78 -3.80
N ARG A 152 -36.90 -10.73 -4.28
CA ARG A 152 -36.31 -9.39 -4.40
C ARG A 152 -35.80 -8.87 -3.05
N GLU A 153 -36.52 -9.08 -1.95
CA GLU A 153 -36.06 -8.63 -0.63
C GLU A 153 -34.74 -9.29 -0.21
N ASN A 154 -34.56 -10.58 -0.49
CA ASN A 154 -33.35 -11.30 -0.12
C ASN A 154 -32.16 -10.89 -1.00
N LEU A 155 -32.41 -10.67 -2.29
CA LEU A 155 -31.39 -10.19 -3.21
C LEU A 155 -30.90 -8.78 -2.82
N SER A 156 -31.80 -7.90 -2.36
CA SER A 156 -31.44 -6.59 -1.83
C SER A 156 -30.47 -6.68 -0.66
N LEU A 157 -30.68 -7.62 0.26
CA LEU A 157 -29.78 -7.83 1.41
C LEU A 157 -28.34 -8.18 0.98
N VAL A 158 -28.19 -8.96 -0.10
CA VAL A 158 -26.87 -9.30 -0.64
C VAL A 158 -26.21 -8.07 -1.26
N TYR A 159 -26.97 -7.26 -2.01
CA TYR A 159 -26.47 -6.00 -2.57
C TYR A 159 -26.05 -5.00 -1.49
N ASP A 160 -26.86 -4.82 -0.45
CA ASP A 160 -26.54 -3.95 0.69
C ASP A 160 -25.22 -4.40 1.36
N LYS A 161 -25.04 -5.72 1.47
CA LYS A 161 -23.82 -6.30 2.03
C LYS A 161 -22.60 -6.11 1.11
N LEU A 162 -22.76 -6.19 -0.21
CA LEU A 162 -21.70 -5.87 -1.17
C LEU A 162 -21.30 -4.39 -1.11
N GLU A 163 -22.26 -3.48 -0.90
CA GLU A 163 -22.02 -2.04 -0.72
C GLU A 163 -21.24 -1.71 0.56
N GLU A 164 -21.41 -2.51 1.64
CA GLU A 164 -20.49 -2.42 2.77
C GLU A 164 -19.02 -2.64 2.33
N GLY A 165 -18.80 -3.57 1.39
CA GLY A 165 -17.52 -3.80 0.76
C GLY A 165 -16.98 -2.56 0.07
N VAL A 166 -17.79 -1.91 -0.80
CA VAL A 166 -17.41 -0.67 -1.51
C VAL A 166 -16.93 0.38 -0.52
N LYS A 167 -17.69 0.59 0.56
CA LYS A 167 -17.34 1.53 1.63
C LYS A 167 -16.01 1.17 2.29
N LEU A 168 -15.80 -0.10 2.64
CA LEU A 168 -14.58 -0.55 3.32
C LEU A 168 -13.32 -0.35 2.46
N TYR A 169 -13.37 -0.60 1.14
CA TYR A 169 -12.24 -0.32 0.24
C TYR A 169 -11.91 1.17 0.17
N LYS A 170 -12.94 2.01 0.07
CA LYS A 170 -12.78 3.47 0.05
C LYS A 170 -12.21 4.00 1.37
N ASP A 171 -12.71 3.50 2.49
CA ASP A 171 -12.23 3.87 3.83
C ASP A 171 -10.77 3.45 4.01
N PHE A 172 -10.39 2.25 3.54
CA PHE A 172 -9.00 1.78 3.60
C PHE A 172 -8.07 2.71 2.83
N TYR A 173 -8.43 3.05 1.57
CA TYR A 173 -7.61 3.94 0.77
C TYR A 173 -7.50 5.33 1.37
N THR A 174 -8.59 5.85 1.94
CA THR A 174 -8.60 7.14 2.65
C THR A 174 -7.62 7.11 3.83
N LYS A 175 -7.65 6.04 4.64
CA LYS A 175 -6.73 5.88 5.78
C LYS A 175 -5.29 5.72 5.34
N GLN A 176 -5.04 5.02 4.23
CA GLN A 176 -3.72 4.97 3.63
C GLN A 176 -3.21 6.36 3.23
N LEU A 177 -4.01 7.18 2.56
CA LEU A 177 -3.60 8.54 2.18
C LEU A 177 -3.28 9.41 3.41
N MET A 178 -4.04 9.26 4.49
CA MET A 178 -3.74 9.91 5.77
C MET A 178 -2.40 9.43 6.33
N LEU A 179 -2.16 8.11 6.35
CA LEU A 179 -0.91 7.52 6.83
C LEU A 179 0.29 8.02 6.02
N GLU A 180 0.19 8.01 4.69
CA GLU A 180 1.23 8.52 3.80
C GLU A 180 1.59 9.96 4.11
N THR A 181 0.58 10.80 4.34
CA THR A 181 0.75 12.22 4.66
C THR A 181 1.47 12.41 5.99
N GLU A 182 1.04 11.72 7.05
CA GLU A 182 1.67 11.80 8.37
C GLU A 182 3.12 11.29 8.37
N ILE A 183 3.39 10.22 7.62
CA ILE A 183 4.75 9.71 7.43
C ILE A 183 5.61 10.73 6.68
N ASP A 184 5.12 11.34 5.61
CA ASP A 184 5.88 12.35 4.85
C ASP A 184 6.17 13.60 5.69
N ILE A 185 5.19 14.09 6.46
CA ILE A 185 5.35 15.22 7.39
C ILE A 185 6.48 14.92 8.37
N PHE A 186 6.44 13.79 9.05
CA PHE A 186 7.47 13.46 10.03
C PHE A 186 8.82 13.14 9.38
N ASN A 187 8.84 12.44 8.25
CA ASN A 187 10.07 12.10 7.53
C ASN A 187 10.85 13.35 7.11
N LYS A 188 10.18 14.45 6.75
CA LYS A 188 10.83 15.74 6.46
C LYS A 188 11.61 16.33 7.64
N THR A 189 11.31 15.92 8.87
CA THR A 189 12.04 16.33 10.08
C THR A 189 13.31 15.51 10.31
N ILE A 190 13.41 14.33 9.68
CA ILE A 190 14.57 13.46 9.76
C ILE A 190 15.65 14.01 8.82
N ARG A 191 16.85 14.26 9.35
CA ARG A 191 17.97 14.81 8.60
C ARG A 191 19.05 13.75 8.41
N PHE A 192 19.48 13.58 7.17
CA PHE A 192 20.63 12.78 6.79
C PHE A 192 21.63 13.67 6.08
N THR A 193 22.91 13.40 6.28
CA THR A 193 23.99 13.96 5.50
C THR A 193 23.93 13.42 4.07
N THR A 194 24.59 14.11 3.14
CA THR A 194 24.69 13.67 1.73
C THR A 194 25.33 12.29 1.62
N ASP A 195 26.31 12.00 2.49
CA ASP A 195 27.02 10.70 2.53
C ASP A 195 26.13 9.56 3.06
N GLU A 196 25.16 9.86 3.93
CA GLU A 196 24.23 8.86 4.45
C GLU A 196 23.14 8.47 3.46
N ILE A 197 22.65 9.42 2.64
CA ILE A 197 21.56 9.15 1.67
C ILE A 197 22.04 8.16 0.61
N GLN A 198 23.25 8.39 0.07
CA GLN A 198 23.89 7.62 -1.00
C GLN A 198 23.06 7.58 -2.31
N PHE A 199 23.73 7.69 -3.45
CA PHE A 199 23.09 7.62 -4.79
C PHE A 199 21.85 8.53 -4.98
N PRO A 200 21.91 9.83 -4.62
CA PRO A 200 20.73 10.71 -4.61
C PRO A 200 20.04 10.81 -5.97
N GLU A 201 20.79 10.75 -7.07
CA GLU A 201 20.25 10.77 -8.43
C GLU A 201 19.42 9.51 -8.75
N VAL A 202 19.92 8.32 -8.36
CA VAL A 202 19.21 7.04 -8.51
C VAL A 202 17.89 7.08 -7.74
N LEU A 203 17.93 7.56 -6.50
CA LEU A 203 16.74 7.70 -5.65
C LEU A 203 15.73 8.72 -6.20
N SER A 204 16.25 9.81 -6.79
CA SER A 204 15.44 10.86 -7.40
C SER A 204 14.66 10.34 -8.62
N VAL A 205 15.32 9.68 -9.58
CA VAL A 205 14.63 9.16 -10.78
C VAL A 205 13.64 8.05 -10.42
N MET A 206 13.98 7.20 -9.44
CA MET A 206 13.06 6.21 -8.88
C MET A 206 11.81 6.90 -8.32
N THR A 207 11.98 7.96 -7.53
CA THR A 207 10.89 8.73 -6.95
C THR A 207 10.02 9.38 -8.03
N GLY A 208 10.64 9.92 -9.09
CA GLY A 208 9.96 10.50 -10.24
C GLY A 208 8.98 9.53 -10.88
N VAL A 209 9.46 8.35 -11.28
CA VAL A 209 8.64 7.28 -11.89
C VAL A 209 7.47 6.90 -11.00
N TYR A 210 7.70 6.72 -9.70
CA TYR A 210 6.64 6.37 -8.77
C TYR A 210 5.57 7.45 -8.65
N LYS A 211 5.98 8.72 -8.48
CA LYS A 211 5.03 9.82 -8.31
C LYS A 211 4.19 10.01 -9.57
N SER A 212 4.79 9.92 -10.75
CA SER A 212 4.07 10.06 -12.02
C SER A 212 3.07 8.93 -12.25
N THR A 213 3.48 7.67 -12.07
CA THR A 213 2.57 6.52 -12.24
C THR A 213 1.47 6.50 -11.19
N ARG A 214 1.79 6.85 -9.93
CA ARG A 214 0.80 6.96 -8.87
C ARG A 214 -0.23 8.07 -9.16
N ALA A 215 0.20 9.19 -9.74
CA ALA A 215 -0.70 10.28 -10.11
C ALA A 215 -1.69 9.85 -11.20
N ALA A 216 -1.22 9.14 -12.24
CA ALA A 216 -2.08 8.57 -13.28
C ALA A 216 -3.09 7.55 -12.70
N LEU A 217 -2.64 6.65 -11.82
CA LEU A 217 -3.54 5.72 -11.13
C LEU A 217 -4.57 6.44 -10.26
N HIS A 218 -4.14 7.45 -9.50
CA HIS A 218 -5.05 8.22 -8.66
C HIS A 218 -6.11 8.95 -9.48
N ALA A 219 -5.72 9.57 -10.60
CA ALA A 219 -6.65 10.21 -11.54
C ALA A 219 -7.73 9.24 -12.05
N LEU A 220 -7.37 8.00 -12.38
CA LEU A 220 -8.37 6.97 -12.73
C LEU A 220 -9.27 6.60 -11.55
N TYR A 221 -8.69 6.42 -10.36
CA TYR A 221 -9.43 6.08 -9.14
C TYR A 221 -10.52 7.12 -8.84
N VAL A 222 -10.17 8.41 -8.89
CA VAL A 222 -11.11 9.50 -8.61
C VAL A 222 -11.90 9.96 -9.84
N ARG A 223 -11.68 9.33 -11.00
CA ARG A 223 -12.31 9.65 -12.29
C ARG A 223 -12.11 11.10 -12.70
N GLN A 224 -10.88 11.59 -12.61
CA GLN A 224 -10.46 12.93 -13.02
C GLN A 224 -9.40 12.85 -14.11
N ASP A 225 -9.84 12.82 -15.36
CA ASP A 225 -9.00 12.59 -16.55
C ASP A 225 -8.84 13.82 -17.46
N ASN A 226 -9.33 15.00 -17.06
CA ASN A 226 -9.22 16.24 -17.84
C ASN A 226 -7.77 16.55 -18.30
N ASN A 227 -6.79 16.24 -17.46
CA ASN A 227 -5.36 16.46 -17.73
C ASN A 227 -4.60 15.12 -17.83
N TYR A 228 -5.28 14.03 -18.20
CA TYR A 228 -4.66 12.70 -18.17
C TYR A 228 -3.48 12.56 -19.13
N VAL A 229 -3.57 13.20 -20.30
CA VAL A 229 -2.46 13.24 -21.28
C VAL A 229 -1.20 13.88 -20.66
N ASP A 230 -1.36 14.94 -19.87
CA ASP A 230 -0.22 15.59 -19.19
C ASP A 230 0.41 14.67 -18.14
N LEU A 231 -0.40 13.83 -17.47
CA LEU A 231 0.11 12.82 -16.52
C LEU A 231 0.94 11.76 -17.25
N ILE A 232 0.49 11.32 -18.43
CA ILE A 232 1.23 10.35 -19.25
C ILE A 232 2.56 10.95 -19.72
N GLU A 233 2.56 12.20 -20.20
CA GLU A 233 3.79 12.87 -20.63
C GLU A 233 4.76 13.12 -19.45
N ALA A 234 4.25 13.45 -18.26
CA ALA A 234 5.08 13.52 -17.05
C ALA A 234 5.72 12.16 -16.72
N GLN A 235 4.97 11.06 -16.87
CA GLN A 235 5.47 9.70 -16.65
C GLN A 235 6.50 9.27 -17.68
N LYS A 236 6.29 9.58 -18.96
CA LYS A 236 7.30 9.41 -20.02
C LYS A 236 8.57 10.18 -19.70
N SER A 237 8.46 11.44 -19.28
CA SER A 237 9.63 12.23 -18.90
C SER A 237 10.38 11.61 -17.72
N ALA A 238 9.66 11.10 -16.72
CA ALA A 238 10.27 10.41 -15.57
C ALA A 238 10.99 9.12 -16.01
N LEU A 239 10.38 8.32 -16.88
CA LEU A 239 11.00 7.13 -17.46
C LEU A 239 12.24 7.49 -18.27
N GLY A 240 12.16 8.48 -19.16
CA GLY A 240 13.31 8.92 -19.97
C GLY A 240 14.46 9.45 -19.12
N ASN A 241 14.19 10.06 -17.96
CA ASN A 241 15.23 10.44 -17.00
C ASN A 241 15.86 9.22 -16.32
N MET A 242 15.06 8.20 -15.97
CA MET A 242 15.55 6.94 -15.42
C MET A 242 16.40 6.16 -16.44
N GLU A 243 16.04 6.19 -17.73
CA GLU A 243 16.78 5.51 -18.80
C GLU A 243 18.17 6.09 -19.06
N LYS A 244 18.40 7.37 -18.74
CA LYS A 244 19.72 8.02 -18.85
C LYS A 244 20.69 7.56 -17.76
N ILE A 245 20.19 6.98 -16.67
CA ILE A 245 21.01 6.51 -15.56
C ILE A 245 21.60 5.14 -15.91
N ASP A 246 22.92 5.13 -16.07
CA ASP A 246 23.71 3.91 -16.13
C ASP A 246 24.28 3.61 -14.74
N LEU A 247 23.65 2.65 -14.06
CA LEU A 247 24.04 2.21 -12.72
C LEU A 247 25.50 1.71 -12.66
N ALA A 248 26.08 1.26 -13.77
CA ALA A 248 27.47 0.80 -13.81
C ALA A 248 28.48 1.94 -13.61
N LYS A 249 28.12 3.18 -13.94
CA LYS A 249 29.00 4.35 -13.81
C LYS A 249 29.27 4.79 -12.38
N TYR A 250 28.47 4.32 -11.42
CA TYR A 250 28.63 4.67 -10.01
C TYR A 250 29.75 3.88 -9.29
N ASN A 251 30.41 2.93 -9.98
CA ASN A 251 31.49 2.09 -9.42
C ASN A 251 31.13 1.44 -8.06
N SER A 252 29.85 1.17 -7.82
CA SER A 252 29.37 0.58 -6.58
C SER A 252 28.99 -0.87 -6.80
N THR A 253 29.62 -1.79 -6.05
CA THR A 253 29.30 -3.22 -6.05
C THR A 253 27.83 -3.50 -5.74
N ARG A 254 27.18 -2.62 -4.97
CA ARG A 254 25.73 -2.72 -4.67
C ARG A 254 24.87 -2.39 -5.87
N LEU A 255 25.21 -1.35 -6.64
CA LEU A 255 24.42 -0.94 -7.81
C LEU A 255 24.62 -1.86 -9.01
N ILE A 256 25.84 -2.39 -9.21
CA ILE A 256 26.13 -3.33 -10.31
C ILE A 256 25.71 -4.76 -10.01
N ASN A 257 25.15 -5.03 -8.81
CA ASN A 257 24.65 -6.35 -8.46
C ASN A 257 23.55 -6.79 -9.45
N SER A 258 23.61 -8.06 -9.89
CA SER A 258 22.68 -8.60 -10.89
C SER A 258 21.20 -8.50 -10.49
N ARG A 259 20.87 -8.61 -9.20
CA ARG A 259 19.49 -8.43 -8.73
C ARG A 259 19.04 -6.98 -8.86
N VAL A 260 19.88 -6.03 -8.46
CA VAL A 260 19.58 -4.60 -8.61
C VAL A 260 19.42 -4.22 -10.08
N GLN A 261 20.27 -4.74 -10.96
CA GLN A 261 20.13 -4.54 -12.42
C GLN A 261 18.82 -5.11 -12.96
N MET A 262 18.44 -6.32 -12.53
CA MET A 262 17.18 -6.94 -12.90
C MET A 262 15.98 -6.10 -12.42
N TYR A 263 15.96 -5.69 -11.16
CA TYR A 263 14.92 -4.85 -10.58
C TYR A 263 14.81 -3.50 -11.32
N TRP A 264 15.96 -2.88 -11.63
CA TRP A 264 16.03 -1.65 -12.42
C TRP A 264 15.43 -1.82 -13.82
N GLY A 265 15.76 -2.91 -14.51
CA GLY A 265 15.17 -3.28 -15.80
C GLY A 265 13.67 -3.50 -15.73
N ASN A 266 13.19 -4.18 -14.68
CA ASN A 266 11.77 -4.44 -14.45
C ASN A 266 10.99 -3.14 -14.23
N ILE A 267 11.51 -2.19 -13.45
CA ILE A 267 10.87 -0.88 -13.25
C ILE A 267 10.68 -0.17 -14.59
N LYS A 268 11.72 -0.10 -15.43
CA LYS A 268 11.61 0.53 -16.76
C LYS A 268 10.56 -0.15 -17.64
N LYS A 269 10.60 -1.50 -17.69
CA LYS A 269 9.63 -2.30 -18.44
C LYS A 269 8.20 -2.05 -17.97
N GLN A 270 7.94 -2.12 -16.66
CA GLN A 270 6.61 -1.95 -16.12
C GLN A 270 6.09 -0.52 -16.23
N THR A 271 6.97 0.48 -16.11
CA THR A 271 6.59 1.89 -16.35
C THR A 271 6.17 2.10 -17.80
N ASN A 272 6.88 1.51 -18.75
CA ASN A 272 6.51 1.55 -20.17
C ASN A 272 5.21 0.79 -20.46
N GLU A 273 4.98 -0.36 -19.82
CA GLU A 273 3.70 -1.09 -19.93
C GLU A 273 2.53 -0.30 -19.35
N ALA A 274 2.72 0.39 -18.23
CA ALA A 274 1.73 1.29 -17.64
C ALA A 274 1.39 2.44 -18.61
N ILE A 275 2.41 3.13 -19.15
CA ILE A 275 2.22 4.21 -20.14
C ILE A 275 1.40 3.72 -21.34
N LYS A 276 1.68 2.51 -21.86
CA LYS A 276 0.91 1.94 -22.97
C LYS A 276 -0.56 1.72 -22.62
N ALA A 277 -0.84 1.17 -21.43
CA ALA A 277 -2.21 0.98 -20.95
C ALA A 277 -2.92 2.32 -20.73
N GLU A 278 -2.21 3.33 -20.23
CA GLU A 278 -2.71 4.70 -20.06
C GLU A 278 -3.06 5.35 -21.41
N TYR A 279 -2.24 5.15 -22.46
CA TYR A 279 -2.63 5.58 -23.83
C TYR A 279 -3.86 4.86 -24.32
N SER A 280 -3.94 3.54 -24.14
CA SER A 280 -5.13 2.79 -24.54
C SER A 280 -6.39 3.32 -23.85
N PHE A 281 -6.31 3.76 -22.59
CA PHE A 281 -7.42 4.42 -21.89
C PHE A 281 -7.86 5.72 -22.56
N VAL A 282 -6.91 6.53 -23.05
CA VAL A 282 -7.20 7.82 -23.73
C VAL A 282 -7.73 7.60 -25.15
N GLU A 283 -7.14 6.66 -25.89
CA GLU A 283 -7.39 6.46 -27.31
C GLU A 283 -8.58 5.54 -27.60
N SER A 284 -8.94 4.66 -26.66
CA SER A 284 -9.89 3.58 -26.91
C SER A 284 -10.84 3.31 -25.74
N GLU A 285 -12.13 3.19 -26.06
CA GLU A 285 -13.16 2.69 -25.14
C GLU A 285 -13.35 1.16 -25.21
N THR A 286 -12.48 0.42 -25.90
CA THR A 286 -12.62 -1.04 -25.98
C THR A 286 -12.31 -1.68 -24.64
N ILE A 287 -13.38 -1.99 -23.90
CA ILE A 287 -13.35 -2.78 -22.67
C ILE A 287 -13.75 -4.23 -23.04
N PRO A 288 -13.05 -5.26 -22.55
CA PRO A 288 -13.50 -6.65 -22.69
C PRO A 288 -14.93 -6.84 -22.17
N GLU A 289 -15.69 -7.75 -22.77
CA GLU A 289 -17.12 -7.92 -22.48
C GLU A 289 -17.37 -8.23 -20.99
N GLU A 290 -16.46 -9.00 -20.36
CA GLU A 290 -16.52 -9.37 -18.95
C GLU A 290 -16.38 -8.19 -17.96
N TYR A 291 -15.91 -7.02 -18.43
CA TYR A 291 -15.71 -5.79 -17.66
C TYR A 291 -16.59 -4.62 -18.14
N LYS A 292 -17.41 -4.83 -19.17
CA LYS A 292 -18.22 -3.76 -19.79
C LYS A 292 -19.17 -3.07 -18.81
N LEU A 293 -19.77 -3.83 -17.88
CA LEU A 293 -20.63 -3.30 -16.81
C LEU A 293 -19.86 -2.49 -15.76
N TYR A 294 -18.55 -2.73 -15.62
CA TYR A 294 -17.72 -2.10 -14.62
C TYR A 294 -17.23 -0.71 -15.00
N ASP A 295 -17.36 -0.29 -16.26
CA ASP A 295 -16.84 0.97 -16.87
C ASP A 295 -15.32 0.99 -17.14
N LYS A 296 -14.91 1.95 -18.00
CA LYS A 296 -13.51 2.08 -18.44
C LYS A 296 -12.56 2.37 -17.29
N TYR A 297 -12.94 3.21 -16.33
CA TYR A 297 -12.07 3.58 -15.21
C TYR A 297 -11.77 2.35 -14.36
N TYR A 298 -12.77 1.51 -14.12
CA TYR A 298 -12.59 0.28 -13.36
C TYR A 298 -11.63 -0.67 -14.05
N TYR A 299 -11.86 -0.92 -15.35
CA TYR A 299 -11.03 -1.82 -16.11
C TYR A 299 -9.56 -1.36 -16.15
N TYR A 300 -9.31 -0.11 -16.56
CA TYR A 300 -7.95 0.38 -16.71
C TYR A 300 -7.22 0.51 -15.36
N TYR A 301 -7.91 0.96 -14.31
CA TYR A 301 -7.33 1.03 -12.97
C TYR A 301 -7.06 -0.36 -12.40
N ASN A 302 -8.10 -1.16 -12.15
CA ASN A 302 -8.01 -2.41 -11.39
C ASN A 302 -7.36 -3.56 -12.17
N ILE A 303 -7.33 -3.53 -13.51
CA ILE A 303 -6.89 -4.67 -14.32
C ILE A 303 -5.59 -4.36 -15.06
N LEU A 304 -5.50 -3.23 -15.77
CA LEU A 304 -4.35 -2.99 -16.65
C LEU A 304 -3.18 -2.29 -15.96
N ILE A 305 -3.43 -1.23 -15.19
CA ILE A 305 -2.35 -0.34 -14.73
C ILE A 305 -1.88 -0.70 -13.32
N ILE A 306 -2.78 -0.99 -12.37
CA ILE A 306 -2.39 -1.27 -10.98
C ILE A 306 -1.46 -2.51 -10.88
N ASN A 307 -1.60 -3.47 -11.79
CA ASN A 307 -0.75 -4.65 -11.89
C ASN A 307 0.69 -4.37 -12.31
N LYS A 308 0.93 -3.21 -12.93
CA LYS A 308 2.28 -2.72 -13.26
C LYS A 308 2.90 -1.98 -12.09
N PHE A 309 2.08 -1.49 -11.17
CA PHE A 309 2.49 -0.65 -10.05
C PHE A 309 2.74 -1.45 -8.77
N ASN A 310 1.77 -2.28 -8.35
CA ASN A 310 1.81 -3.10 -7.13
C ASN A 310 2.63 -4.39 -7.28
N ARG A 311 2.88 -5.13 -6.18
CA ARG A 311 3.52 -6.46 -6.20
C ARG A 311 2.57 -7.55 -6.72
N TYR A 312 2.19 -7.47 -7.98
CA TYR A 312 1.54 -8.57 -8.72
C TYR A 312 2.53 -9.09 -9.77
N GLY A 313 3.59 -9.74 -9.28
CA GLY A 313 4.80 -10.06 -10.05
C GLY A 313 5.89 -9.03 -9.83
N ASN A 314 6.43 -8.46 -10.91
CA ASN A 314 7.58 -7.55 -10.92
C ASN A 314 7.19 -6.05 -10.99
N GLY A 315 6.13 -5.63 -10.28
CA GLY A 315 5.62 -4.27 -10.35
C GLY A 315 6.54 -3.20 -9.78
N ILE A 316 6.34 -1.95 -10.20
CA ILE A 316 7.22 -0.80 -9.95
C ILE A 316 7.52 -0.62 -8.45
N VAL A 317 6.51 -0.59 -7.58
CA VAL A 317 6.70 -0.34 -6.14
C VAL A 317 7.49 -1.46 -5.49
N PHE A 318 7.19 -2.72 -5.85
CA PHE A 318 7.90 -3.88 -5.31
C PHE A 318 9.38 -3.84 -5.64
N GLU A 319 9.71 -3.66 -6.91
CA GLU A 319 11.09 -3.67 -7.39
C GLU A 319 11.88 -2.51 -6.80
N LYS A 320 11.26 -1.34 -6.70
CA LYS A 320 11.87 -0.19 -6.03
C LYS A 320 12.17 -0.47 -4.57
N ASN A 321 11.21 -1.02 -3.83
CA ASN A 321 11.41 -1.33 -2.41
C ASN A 321 12.50 -2.40 -2.20
N ARG A 322 12.63 -3.38 -3.11
CA ARG A 322 13.73 -4.35 -3.10
C ARG A 322 15.09 -3.71 -3.37
N ILE A 323 15.18 -2.74 -4.28
CA ILE A 323 16.41 -1.94 -4.46
C ILE A 323 16.74 -1.19 -3.17
N LEU A 324 15.79 -0.48 -2.58
CA LEU A 324 16.04 0.28 -1.34
C LEU A 324 16.52 -0.61 -0.19
N GLU A 325 15.89 -1.78 -0.03
CA GLU A 325 16.28 -2.79 0.95
C GLU A 325 17.70 -3.31 0.70
N TYR A 326 18.02 -3.63 -0.55
CA TYR A 326 19.36 -4.11 -0.93
C TYR A 326 20.44 -3.05 -0.73
N LEU A 327 20.14 -1.79 -1.05
CA LEU A 327 21.06 -0.69 -0.86
C LEU A 327 21.23 -0.31 0.62
N GLY A 328 20.24 -0.60 1.48
CA GLY A 328 20.30 -0.25 2.90
C GLY A 328 20.29 1.27 3.14
N VAL A 329 19.68 2.03 2.23
CA VAL A 329 19.63 3.50 2.29
C VAL A 329 18.51 3.99 3.21
N PRO A 330 18.68 5.13 3.89
CA PRO A 330 17.72 5.63 4.86
C PRO A 330 16.56 6.39 4.19
N VAL A 331 15.78 5.70 3.36
CA VAL A 331 14.61 6.29 2.71
C VAL A 331 13.33 5.52 3.01
N ILE A 332 12.22 6.25 2.99
CA ILE A 332 10.89 5.68 3.12
C ILE A 332 10.58 4.84 1.90
N ARG A 333 10.06 3.63 2.15
CA ARG A 333 9.58 2.71 1.13
C ARG A 333 8.37 3.30 0.42
N PHE A 334 8.17 2.88 -0.81
CA PHE A 334 7.05 3.31 -1.65
C PHE A 334 5.79 2.53 -1.28
N PHE A 335 4.65 3.22 -1.27
CA PHE A 335 3.32 2.65 -1.03
C PHE A 335 2.71 2.10 -2.31
N GLU A 336 2.15 0.90 -2.22
CA GLU A 336 1.26 0.32 -3.22
C GLU A 336 -0.12 0.99 -3.17
N MET A 337 -1.00 0.74 -4.15
CA MET A 337 -2.36 1.30 -4.16
C MET A 337 -3.41 0.18 -4.04
N PRO A 338 -4.47 0.34 -3.22
CA PRO A 338 -5.52 -0.66 -3.14
C PRO A 338 -6.37 -0.66 -4.41
N HIS A 339 -6.91 -1.82 -4.77
CA HIS A 339 -8.01 -1.90 -5.72
C HIS A 339 -9.21 -1.12 -5.18
N TYR A 340 -10.13 -0.70 -6.04
CA TYR A 340 -11.46 -0.29 -5.57
C TYR A 340 -12.49 -1.31 -5.99
N PHE A 341 -13.45 -1.53 -5.10
CA PHE A 341 -14.57 -2.42 -5.35
C PHE A 341 -15.78 -1.63 -5.86
N LYS A 342 -16.50 -2.20 -6.82
CA LYS A 342 -17.72 -1.64 -7.42
C LYS A 342 -18.74 -2.76 -7.53
N VAL A 343 -19.98 -2.47 -7.15
CA VAL A 343 -21.11 -3.38 -7.34
C VAL A 343 -21.77 -3.10 -8.69
N ILE A 344 -22.05 -4.18 -9.41
CA ILE A 344 -22.87 -4.19 -10.62
C ILE A 344 -24.30 -4.51 -10.23
N TYR A 345 -25.18 -3.59 -10.56
CA TYR A 345 -26.62 -3.69 -10.39
C TYR A 345 -27.29 -4.16 -11.68
N PRO A 346 -28.51 -4.73 -11.59
CA PRO A 346 -29.36 -5.09 -12.73
C PRO A 346 -29.59 -3.95 -13.72
#